data_AF-A0A0Q8I7J2-F1
#
_entry.id   AF-A0A0Q8I7J2-F1
#
_cell.length_a   1.000
_cell.length_b   1.000
_cell.length_c   1.000
_cell.angle_alpha   90.00
_cell.angle_beta   90.00
_cell.angle_gamma   90.00
#
_symmetry.space_group_name_H-M   'P 1'
#
loop_
_entity.id
_entity.type
_entity.pdbx_description
1 polymer ?
#
loop_
_entity_poly.entity_id
_entity_poly.type
_entity_poly.pdbx_seq_one_letter_code
_entity_poly.pdbx_strand_id
1 'polypeptide(L)'
;MDLAALIALLVAVLVAALLPIAASGSAAAATPTTLLVSAPASYADRDTTLSLALDASGVPIGEAPVVVERWDGAAWQVLGPVVTDLAGAASLTVPVDRSPARNLLRASYAGDETNAPVSVQYVLPLQALPTSTTITGPTSVIDEQSVYLGLTWKTSEGTPVAGRVTLQQYVDGAWRWVTTVSTSAAGFVNVRVAPRVDSRWRAVSLGAPWAARSVSTTHVIDNLPSGVPVALPATAPRPRIALPAQPRARGAGPNPIISRLSDGVWRSMVGRSWHRGCPVGRSGLRMLRINYWDYSGYRRRGEIVAGAVVIRQMARALSDMYAAKLPIRSMYRVDRFGWSRRVNGADDYASMAAGNTSAFNCRWVVGRPGVRSPHSYGRSLDLNTWENPYRSRLGWVPNSWWPRRSHPRVAWRSRTHPVVRIMARHGLRWSYATSDSQHFDAVPRGGRVIVVPGCGVAVCD
;
A
#
# COMPACT_ATOMS: atom_id res chain seq x y z
N MET A 1 30.58 46.69 10.70
CA MET A 1 29.79 47.91 10.54
C MET A 1 28.49 47.63 11.26
N ASP A 2 28.31 48.02 12.52
CA ASP A 2 29.10 48.93 13.37
C ASP A 2 29.32 48.29 14.77
N LEU A 3 30.32 48.58 15.63
CA LEU A 3 31.31 49.66 15.84
C LEU A 3 30.93 50.67 16.97
N ALA A 4 31.70 50.61 18.08
CA ALA A 4 31.70 51.52 19.26
C ALA A 4 30.41 51.50 20.13
N ALA A 5 30.36 51.95 21.40
CA ALA A 5 31.28 52.71 22.28
C ALA A 5 30.83 52.50 23.78
N LEU A 6 31.49 52.88 24.90
CA LEU A 6 32.87 53.29 25.30
C LEU A 6 32.93 53.41 26.86
N ILE A 7 34.13 53.46 27.49
CA ILE A 7 34.42 54.09 28.83
C ILE A 7 33.82 53.37 30.09
N ALA A 8 34.41 53.33 31.31
CA ALA A 8 35.69 53.75 31.93
C ALA A 8 36.10 52.72 33.02
N LEU A 9 37.38 52.37 33.20
CA LEU A 9 38.40 53.01 34.08
C LEU A 9 38.09 53.00 35.60
N LEU A 10 38.86 52.20 36.35
CA LEU A 10 39.40 52.62 37.65
C LEU A 10 40.82 52.06 37.83
N VAL A 11 41.71 52.82 38.47
CA VAL A 11 43.13 52.46 38.65
C VAL A 11 43.41 52.25 40.14
N ALA A 12 44.11 51.17 40.47
CA ALA A 12 44.71 50.95 41.79
C ALA A 12 46.17 50.53 41.60
N VAL A 13 47.10 51.46 41.83
CA VAL A 13 48.54 51.16 41.85
C VAL A 13 48.91 50.66 43.23
N LEU A 14 49.54 49.48 43.31
CA LEU A 14 50.23 49.06 44.52
C LEU A 14 51.64 48.58 44.16
N VAL A 15 52.63 49.43 44.41
CA VAL A 15 54.04 49.07 44.30
C VAL A 15 54.46 48.40 45.61
N ALA A 16 54.77 47.11 45.56
CA ALA A 16 55.42 46.37 46.63
C ALA A 16 56.86 46.03 46.21
N ALA A 17 57.81 46.08 47.15
CA ALA A 17 59.24 46.05 46.85
C ALA A 17 59.74 44.67 46.38
N LEU A 18 60.77 44.66 45.53
CA LEU A 18 61.57 43.46 45.29
C LEU A 18 62.41 43.17 46.53
N LEU A 19 62.39 41.91 46.97
CA LEU A 19 63.47 41.29 47.72
C LEU A 19 63.84 39.97 47.02
N PRO A 20 65.14 39.67 46.81
CA PRO A 20 65.56 38.47 46.12
C PRO A 20 65.47 37.25 47.04
N ILE A 21 64.46 36.41 46.83
CA ILE A 21 64.42 35.06 47.42
C ILE A 21 65.19 34.12 46.48
N ALA A 22 65.95 33.20 47.07
CA ALA A 22 66.92 32.36 46.35
C ALA A 22 66.27 31.48 45.27
N ALA A 23 67.08 31.08 44.29
CA ALA A 23 66.65 30.19 43.21
C ALA A 23 66.15 28.85 43.76
N SER A 24 64.82 28.66 43.76
CA SER A 24 64.21 27.33 43.83
C SER A 24 64.75 26.51 42.67
N GLY A 25 65.41 25.40 42.96
CA GLY A 25 66.01 24.54 41.94
C GLY A 25 64.98 24.13 40.90
N SER A 26 65.42 24.01 39.64
CA SER A 26 64.60 23.47 38.57
C SER A 26 64.20 22.04 38.93
N ALA A 27 62.97 21.85 39.40
CA ALA A 27 62.36 20.53 39.45
C ALA A 27 62.47 19.93 38.03
N ALA A 28 63.04 18.73 37.93
CA ALA A 28 63.11 18.05 36.64
C ALA A 28 61.68 17.86 36.14
N ALA A 29 61.39 18.30 34.91
CA ALA A 29 60.05 18.17 34.35
C ALA A 29 59.70 16.68 34.28
N ALA A 30 58.62 16.28 34.96
CA ALA A 30 58.21 14.88 35.05
C ALA A 30 58.06 14.28 33.65
N THR A 31 58.57 13.06 33.49
CA THR A 31 58.70 12.39 32.20
C THR A 31 57.32 12.24 31.55
N PRO A 32 57.12 12.68 30.29
CA PRO A 32 55.86 12.49 29.59
C PRO A 32 55.50 11.01 29.49
N THR A 33 54.29 10.66 29.91
CA THR A 33 53.77 9.30 29.91
C THR A 33 52.81 9.05 28.76
N THR A 34 52.78 7.80 28.30
CA THR A 34 51.83 7.30 27.31
C THR A 34 51.04 6.14 27.90
N LEU A 35 49.72 6.18 27.74
CA LEU A 35 48.79 5.14 28.19
C LEU A 35 48.03 4.61 26.98
N LEU A 36 48.41 3.44 26.50
CA LEU A 36 47.70 2.73 25.44
C LEU A 36 46.53 1.95 26.03
N VAL A 37 45.37 2.04 25.37
CA VAL A 37 44.12 1.39 25.79
C VAL A 37 43.54 0.63 24.61
N SER A 38 43.18 -0.64 24.82
CA SER A 38 42.62 -1.49 23.76
C SER A 38 41.69 -2.57 24.34
N ALA A 39 40.72 -3.04 23.55
CA ALA A 39 39.95 -4.24 23.83
C ALA A 39 39.54 -4.93 22.51
N PRO A 40 39.41 -6.27 22.46
CA PRO A 40 38.81 -6.94 21.33
C PRO A 40 37.31 -6.64 21.25
N ALA A 41 36.77 -6.67 20.02
CA ALA A 41 35.35 -6.50 19.79
C ALA A 41 34.55 -7.64 20.45
N SER A 42 33.50 -7.30 21.18
CA SER A 42 32.61 -8.27 21.83
C SER A 42 31.14 -7.85 21.68
N TYR A 43 30.25 -8.83 21.79
CA TYR A 43 28.82 -8.60 21.72
C TYR A 43 28.31 -7.96 23.01
N ALA A 44 27.20 -7.20 22.92
CA ALA A 44 26.56 -6.67 24.13
C ALA A 44 26.13 -7.78 25.10
N ASP A 45 26.08 -7.43 26.38
CA ASP A 45 25.83 -8.32 27.52
C ASP A 45 26.87 -9.42 27.70
N ARG A 46 28.06 -9.27 27.10
CA ARG A 46 29.24 -10.12 27.31
C ARG A 46 30.42 -9.28 27.74
N ASP A 47 31.34 -9.90 28.46
CA ASP A 47 32.59 -9.27 28.83
C ASP A 47 33.57 -9.17 27.64
N THR A 48 34.51 -8.25 27.77
CA THR A 48 35.74 -8.17 26.98
C THR A 48 36.91 -7.79 27.90
N THR A 49 38.12 -8.16 27.53
CA THR A 49 39.33 -7.78 28.28
C THR A 49 39.81 -6.42 27.78
N LEU A 50 39.73 -5.40 28.64
CA LEU A 50 40.44 -4.15 28.44
C LEU A 50 41.91 -4.37 28.76
N SER A 51 42.80 -4.17 27.80
CA SER A 51 44.25 -4.19 27.97
C SER A 51 44.79 -2.76 28.01
N LEU A 52 45.63 -2.49 28.99
CA LEU A 52 46.32 -1.23 29.23
C LEU A 52 47.83 -1.45 29.15
N ALA A 53 48.56 -0.49 28.59
CA ALA A 53 50.01 -0.41 28.69
C ALA A 53 50.41 1.03 29.02
N LEU A 54 51.20 1.21 30.09
CA LEU A 54 51.67 2.49 30.60
C LEU A 54 53.19 2.56 30.50
N ASP A 55 53.71 3.58 29.81
CA ASP A 55 55.13 3.83 29.64
C ASP A 55 55.50 5.31 29.83
N ALA A 56 56.78 5.57 30.11
CA ALA A 56 57.41 6.88 30.09
C ALA A 56 58.58 6.86 29.10
N SER A 57 58.45 7.59 28.00
CA SER A 57 59.48 7.65 26.93
C SER A 57 59.98 6.29 26.42
N GLY A 58 59.12 5.26 26.39
CA GLY A 58 59.46 3.89 25.98
C GLY A 58 59.93 2.97 27.10
N VAL A 59 60.00 3.44 28.36
CA VAL A 59 60.27 2.61 29.55
C VAL A 59 58.94 2.28 30.23
N PRO A 60 58.55 1.00 30.42
CA PRO A 60 57.29 0.65 31.06
C PRO A 60 57.24 1.06 32.54
N ILE A 61 56.07 1.54 33.01
CA ILE A 61 55.87 1.93 34.41
C ILE A 61 55.13 0.81 35.15
N GLY A 62 55.85 0.01 35.93
CA GLY A 62 55.29 -1.08 36.74
C GLY A 62 54.79 -0.63 38.12
N GLU A 63 53.95 -1.48 38.72
CA GLU A 63 53.31 -1.29 40.04
C GLU A 63 52.46 0.01 40.18
N ALA A 64 52.14 0.65 39.05
CA ALA A 64 51.44 1.93 39.01
C ALA A 64 49.90 1.75 39.02
N PRO A 65 49.15 2.48 39.86
CA PRO A 65 47.69 2.41 39.87
C PRO A 65 47.08 3.24 38.74
N VAL A 66 46.34 2.57 37.85
CA VAL A 66 45.53 3.17 36.79
C VAL A 66 44.05 3.04 37.17
N VAL A 67 43.34 4.16 37.31
CA VAL A 67 41.90 4.18 37.61
C VAL A 67 41.13 4.03 36.30
N VAL A 68 40.27 3.01 36.21
CA VAL A 68 39.37 2.81 35.06
C VAL A 68 37.94 3.17 35.45
N GLU A 69 37.31 4.00 34.63
CA GLU A 69 35.96 4.52 34.80
C GLU A 69 35.11 4.29 33.53
N ARG A 70 33.79 4.30 33.70
CA ARG A 70 32.79 4.23 32.62
C ARG A 70 31.85 5.42 32.67
N TRP A 71 31.52 5.99 31.52
CA TRP A 71 30.47 6.99 31.40
C TRP A 71 29.09 6.33 31.45
N ASP A 72 28.24 6.71 32.40
CA ASP A 72 26.87 6.17 32.52
C ASP A 72 25.82 6.95 31.70
N GLY A 73 26.14 8.19 31.32
CA GLY A 73 25.25 9.17 30.69
C GLY A 73 25.25 10.54 31.38
N ALA A 74 25.69 10.62 32.64
CA ALA A 74 25.75 11.84 33.45
C ALA A 74 27.03 11.93 34.31
N ALA A 75 27.63 10.81 34.70
CA ALA A 75 28.83 10.74 35.53
C ALA A 75 29.82 9.66 35.06
N TRP A 76 31.05 9.76 35.57
CA TRP A 76 32.06 8.70 35.47
C TRP A 76 31.94 7.79 36.70
N GLN A 77 31.75 6.50 36.45
CA GLN A 77 31.61 5.46 37.47
C GLN A 77 32.88 4.60 37.48
N VAL A 78 33.57 4.50 38.61
CA VAL A 78 34.78 3.68 38.75
C VAL A 78 34.43 2.21 38.56
N LEU A 79 35.08 1.55 37.59
CA LEU A 79 35.01 0.10 37.40
C LEU A 79 36.03 -0.62 38.29
N GLY A 80 37.18 0.02 38.52
CA GLY A 80 38.19 -0.40 39.49
C GLY A 80 39.53 0.30 39.24
N PRO A 81 40.38 0.45 40.26
CA PRO A 81 41.81 0.62 40.05
C PRO A 81 42.40 -0.72 39.56
N VAL A 82 43.27 -0.66 38.57
CA VAL A 82 44.14 -1.79 38.18
C VAL A 82 45.59 -1.35 38.30
N VAL A 83 46.45 -2.25 38.77
CA VAL A 83 47.88 -2.00 38.96
C VAL A 83 48.64 -2.62 37.79
N THR A 84 49.63 -1.92 37.26
CA THR A 84 50.49 -2.45 36.20
C THR A 84 51.47 -3.50 36.73
N ASP A 85 51.75 -4.52 35.92
CA ASP A 85 52.85 -5.45 36.14
C ASP A 85 54.21 -4.80 35.83
N LEU A 86 55.31 -5.52 36.07
CA LEU A 86 56.68 -5.03 35.82
C LEU A 86 56.99 -4.78 34.33
N ALA A 87 56.09 -5.12 33.41
CA ALA A 87 56.16 -4.77 31.99
C ALA A 87 55.23 -3.60 31.62
N GLY A 88 54.70 -2.87 32.62
CA GLY A 88 53.80 -1.73 32.45
C GLY A 88 52.40 -2.11 31.97
N ALA A 89 52.06 -3.40 31.95
CA ALA A 89 50.78 -3.88 31.44
C ALA A 89 49.76 -4.08 32.56
N ALA A 90 48.49 -3.75 32.29
CA ALA A 90 47.37 -4.09 33.17
C ALA A 90 46.18 -4.58 32.35
N SER A 91 45.26 -5.31 32.98
CA SER A 91 44.02 -5.73 32.32
C SER A 91 42.81 -5.69 33.25
N LEU A 92 41.63 -5.43 32.67
CA LEU A 92 40.36 -5.39 33.37
C LEU A 92 39.26 -6.05 32.52
N THR A 93 38.57 -7.03 33.10
CA THR A 93 37.35 -7.61 32.50
C THR A 93 36.21 -6.60 32.60
N VAL A 94 35.61 -6.22 31.46
CA VAL A 94 34.56 -5.19 31.41
C VAL A 94 33.37 -5.62 30.53
N PRO A 95 32.11 -5.47 30.99
CA PRO A 95 30.92 -5.87 30.21
C PRO A 95 30.65 -4.86 29.09
N VAL A 96 30.42 -5.32 27.87
CA VAL A 96 30.02 -4.47 26.74
C VAL A 96 28.52 -4.19 26.80
N ASP A 97 28.15 -2.91 26.76
CA ASP A 97 26.77 -2.45 26.88
C ASP A 97 26.02 -2.40 25.54
N ARG A 98 24.70 -2.59 25.57
CA ARG A 98 23.82 -2.43 24.40
C ARG A 98 23.75 -0.99 23.88
N SER A 99 24.04 0.00 24.72
CA SER A 99 24.08 1.43 24.38
C SER A 99 25.53 1.87 24.09
N PRO A 100 25.86 2.34 22.86
CA PRO A 100 27.20 2.83 22.55
C PRO A 100 27.71 3.93 23.48
N ALA A 101 26.81 4.76 24.04
CA ALA A 101 27.17 5.81 24.98
C ALA A 101 27.71 5.28 26.32
N ARG A 102 27.30 4.07 26.73
CA ARG A 102 27.77 3.41 27.97
C ARG A 102 28.98 2.48 27.74
N ASN A 103 29.51 2.45 26.53
CA ASN A 103 30.77 1.80 26.17
C ASN A 103 31.96 2.77 26.19
N LEU A 104 31.73 4.06 26.47
CA LEU A 104 32.79 5.04 26.70
C LEU A 104 33.42 4.82 28.09
N LEU A 105 34.71 4.53 28.09
CA LEU A 105 35.57 4.40 29.25
C LEU A 105 36.59 5.55 29.32
N ARG A 106 37.16 5.74 30.52
CA ARG A 106 38.34 6.57 30.77
C ARG A 106 39.32 5.75 31.61
N ALA A 107 40.58 5.71 31.21
CA ALA A 107 41.68 5.18 32.03
C ALA A 107 42.59 6.35 32.40
N SER A 108 42.92 6.49 33.68
CA SER A 108 43.70 7.62 34.21
C SER A 108 44.81 7.15 35.15
N TYR A 109 46.03 7.57 34.87
CA TYR A 109 47.18 7.47 35.76
C TYR A 109 47.48 8.86 36.34
N ALA A 110 47.66 8.93 37.66
CA ALA A 110 47.72 10.20 38.39
C ALA A 110 49.07 10.93 38.33
N GLY A 111 50.10 10.30 37.74
CA GLY A 111 51.49 10.73 37.86
C GLY A 111 52.16 10.27 39.16
N ASP A 112 53.47 10.44 39.23
CA ASP A 112 54.29 10.32 40.43
C ASP A 112 55.38 11.42 40.45
N GLU A 113 56.39 11.31 41.32
CA GLU A 113 57.47 12.29 41.43
C GLU A 113 58.37 12.37 40.18
N THR A 114 58.31 11.37 39.30
CA THR A 114 59.17 11.19 38.12
C THR A 114 58.41 11.16 36.79
N ASN A 115 57.11 10.83 36.84
CA ASN A 115 56.27 10.55 35.67
C ASN A 115 55.01 11.45 35.64
N ALA A 116 54.72 12.05 34.49
CA ALA A 116 53.58 12.93 34.32
C ALA A 116 52.22 12.19 34.38
N PRO A 117 51.12 12.84 34.81
CA PRO A 117 49.77 12.29 34.72
C PRO A 117 49.31 12.14 33.26
N VAL A 118 48.53 11.08 32.98
CA VAL A 118 47.90 10.85 31.68
C VAL A 118 46.49 10.28 31.86
N SER A 119 45.56 10.73 31.02
CA SER A 119 44.17 10.23 31.00
C SER A 119 43.69 10.06 29.56
N VAL A 120 43.17 8.88 29.25
CA VAL A 120 42.78 8.46 27.90
C VAL A 120 41.35 7.95 27.91
N GLN A 121 40.53 8.47 26.99
CA GLN A 121 39.18 7.95 26.76
C GLN A 121 39.21 6.87 25.67
N TYR A 122 38.43 5.81 25.87
CA TYR A 122 38.36 4.66 24.96
C TYR A 122 36.93 4.17 24.82
N VAL A 123 36.46 3.89 23.61
CA VAL A 123 35.13 3.32 23.37
C VAL A 123 35.27 1.83 23.14
N LEU A 124 34.66 1.01 24.01
CA LEU A 124 34.65 -0.45 23.84
C LEU A 124 33.99 -0.82 22.49
N PRO A 125 34.67 -1.61 21.63
CA PRO A 125 34.13 -1.99 20.33
C PRO A 125 32.95 -2.98 20.46
N LEU A 126 31.74 -2.43 20.40
CA LEU A 126 30.49 -3.20 20.38
C LEU A 126 30.27 -3.89 19.03
N GLN A 127 30.18 -5.22 19.05
CA GLN A 127 29.76 -6.03 17.90
C GLN A 127 28.25 -6.28 17.92
N ALA A 128 27.61 -6.18 16.75
CA ALA A 128 26.19 -6.46 16.60
C ALA A 128 25.92 -7.97 16.46
N LEU A 129 25.11 -8.55 17.37
CA LEU A 129 24.70 -9.95 17.31
C LEU A 129 23.91 -10.25 16.02
N PRO A 130 24.15 -11.40 15.34
CA PRO A 130 23.28 -11.87 14.26
C PRO A 130 21.81 -11.96 14.71
N THR A 131 20.87 -11.74 13.80
CA THR A 131 19.43 -11.75 14.13
C THR A 131 18.57 -12.48 13.10
N SER A 132 17.41 -12.95 13.55
CA SER A 132 16.32 -13.45 12.71
C SER A 132 15.11 -12.53 12.84
N THR A 133 14.58 -12.09 11.70
CA THR A 133 13.30 -11.38 11.61
C THR A 133 12.29 -12.33 10.98
N THR A 134 11.15 -12.57 11.63
CA THR A 134 10.07 -13.40 11.08
C THR A 134 8.78 -12.62 10.92
N ILE A 135 7.92 -13.13 10.05
CA ILE A 135 6.59 -12.61 9.75
C ILE A 135 5.59 -13.77 9.82
N THR A 136 4.47 -13.57 10.50
CA THR A 136 3.42 -14.59 10.68
C THR A 136 2.03 -13.97 10.50
N GLY A 137 1.04 -14.80 10.20
CA GLY A 137 -0.36 -14.38 10.07
C GLY A 137 -1.15 -15.29 9.13
N PRO A 138 -2.41 -14.94 8.82
CA PRO A 138 -3.23 -15.71 7.89
C PRO A 138 -2.64 -15.74 6.47
N THR A 139 -2.75 -16.87 5.79
CA THR A 139 -2.36 -17.05 4.38
C THR A 139 -3.45 -16.63 3.39
N SER A 140 -4.64 -16.28 3.87
CA SER A 140 -5.71 -15.70 3.04
C SER A 140 -6.57 -14.70 3.83
N VAL A 141 -7.29 -13.84 3.11
CA VAL A 141 -8.25 -12.89 3.68
C VAL A 141 -9.39 -12.60 2.70
N ILE A 142 -10.62 -12.51 3.21
CA ILE A 142 -11.79 -12.11 2.43
C ILE A 142 -11.67 -10.62 2.07
N ASP A 143 -11.90 -10.28 0.80
CA ASP A 143 -11.75 -8.93 0.28
C ASP A 143 -12.60 -7.91 1.05
N GLU A 144 -11.95 -6.80 1.44
CA GLU A 144 -12.47 -5.73 2.31
C GLU A 144 -12.51 -6.04 3.82
N GLN A 145 -12.11 -7.25 4.24
CA GLN A 145 -11.71 -7.49 5.63
C GLN A 145 -10.27 -7.04 5.87
N SER A 146 -9.71 -7.38 7.02
CA SER A 146 -8.33 -7.05 7.39
C SER A 146 -7.78 -8.11 8.34
N VAL A 147 -6.48 -8.37 8.25
CA VAL A 147 -5.77 -9.33 9.10
C VAL A 147 -4.63 -8.63 9.84
N TYR A 148 -4.13 -9.26 10.89
CA TYR A 148 -2.88 -8.86 11.54
C TYR A 148 -1.72 -9.72 11.02
N LEU A 149 -0.60 -9.07 10.76
CA LEU A 149 0.69 -9.70 10.53
C LEU A 149 1.56 -9.49 11.78
N GLY A 150 1.93 -10.58 12.43
CA GLY A 150 2.85 -10.58 13.56
C GLY A 150 4.28 -10.50 13.06
N LEU A 151 5.02 -9.47 13.49
CA LEU A 151 6.43 -9.30 13.15
C LEU A 151 7.26 -9.59 14.40
N THR A 152 8.20 -10.53 14.30
CA THR A 152 9.09 -10.91 15.40
C THR A 152 10.55 -10.62 15.03
N TRP A 153 11.33 -10.13 15.97
CA TRP A 153 12.77 -9.90 15.81
C TRP A 153 13.52 -10.40 17.05
N LYS A 154 14.47 -11.31 16.82
CA LYS A 154 15.28 -11.99 17.85
C LYS A 154 16.73 -12.09 17.40
N THR A 155 17.68 -12.22 18.32
CA THR A 155 19.05 -12.64 17.99
C THR A 155 19.08 -14.09 17.48
N SER A 156 20.20 -14.54 16.93
CA SER A 156 20.47 -15.95 16.63
C SER A 156 20.32 -16.87 17.86
N GLU A 157 20.54 -16.31 19.05
CA GLU A 157 20.41 -16.98 20.36
C GLU A 157 18.97 -16.90 20.92
N GLY A 158 18.02 -16.34 20.17
CA GLY A 158 16.60 -16.28 20.54
C GLY A 158 16.21 -15.10 21.44
N THR A 159 17.17 -14.31 21.93
CA THR A 159 16.95 -13.10 22.73
C THR A 159 16.09 -12.09 21.98
N PRO A 160 14.97 -11.60 22.54
CA PRO A 160 14.12 -10.63 21.87
C PRO A 160 14.81 -9.28 21.62
N VAL A 161 14.57 -8.70 20.44
CA VAL A 161 15.13 -7.38 20.06
C VAL A 161 14.00 -6.36 19.95
N ALA A 162 14.00 -5.39 20.86
CA ALA A 162 13.14 -4.20 20.77
C ALA A 162 13.77 -3.17 19.83
N GLY A 163 13.06 -2.77 18.77
CA GLY A 163 13.55 -1.77 17.81
C GLY A 163 12.75 -1.75 16.51
N ARG A 164 13.24 -1.00 15.52
CA ARG A 164 12.44 -0.67 14.33
C ARG A 164 12.44 -1.79 13.29
N VAL A 165 11.24 -2.23 12.91
CA VAL A 165 10.97 -3.20 11.84
C VAL A 165 10.07 -2.57 10.79
N THR A 166 10.49 -2.66 9.53
CA THR A 166 9.76 -2.16 8.36
C THR A 166 8.99 -3.30 7.70
N LEU A 167 7.69 -3.11 7.52
CA LEU A 167 6.85 -3.97 6.70
C LEU A 167 6.90 -3.51 5.24
N GLN A 168 7.18 -4.44 4.34
CA GLN A 168 7.22 -4.20 2.89
C GLN A 168 6.24 -5.12 2.16
N GLN A 169 5.64 -4.61 1.10
CA GLN A 169 4.79 -5.36 0.17
C GLN A 169 5.44 -5.40 -1.22
N TYR A 170 5.36 -6.54 -1.91
CA TYR A 170 5.82 -6.65 -3.30
C TYR A 170 4.76 -6.06 -4.24
N VAL A 171 5.13 -5.04 -5.02
CA VAL A 171 4.26 -4.31 -5.97
C VAL A 171 5.07 -3.96 -7.21
N ASP A 172 4.55 -4.31 -8.38
CA ASP A 172 5.11 -3.98 -9.70
C ASP A 172 6.61 -4.30 -9.82
N GLY A 173 6.98 -5.54 -9.48
CA GLY A 173 8.36 -6.05 -9.58
C GLY A 173 9.31 -5.64 -8.45
N ALA A 174 8.86 -4.82 -7.49
CA ALA A 174 9.71 -4.29 -6.43
C ALA A 174 9.09 -4.39 -5.03
N TRP A 175 9.94 -4.49 -4.02
CA TRP A 175 9.53 -4.36 -2.62
C TRP A 175 9.31 -2.88 -2.27
N ARG A 176 8.09 -2.52 -1.91
CA ARG A 176 7.70 -1.16 -1.51
C ARG A 176 7.51 -1.08 0.01
N TRP A 177 7.91 0.03 0.61
CA TRP A 177 7.63 0.35 2.01
C TRP A 177 6.12 0.51 2.23
N VAL A 178 5.60 -0.03 3.34
CA VAL A 178 4.20 0.13 3.75
C VAL A 178 4.08 0.83 5.10
N THR A 179 4.92 0.43 6.06
CA THR A 179 5.04 1.10 7.36
C THR A 179 6.34 0.68 8.06
N THR A 180 6.78 1.46 9.05
CA THR A 180 7.82 1.07 9.99
C THR A 180 7.26 1.18 11.40
N VAL A 181 7.29 0.06 12.13
CA VAL A 181 6.81 -0.09 13.50
C VAL A 181 7.98 -0.46 14.43
N SER A 182 7.79 -0.40 15.74
CA SER A 182 8.77 -0.90 16.71
C SER A 182 8.28 -2.21 17.34
N THR A 183 9.17 -3.20 17.45
CA THR A 183 8.95 -4.36 18.31
C THR A 183 8.98 -3.95 19.78
N SER A 184 8.12 -4.59 20.58
CA SER A 184 8.10 -4.48 22.04
C SER A 184 9.36 -5.10 22.69
N ALA A 185 9.47 -5.00 24.02
CA ALA A 185 10.48 -5.72 24.80
C ALA A 185 10.44 -7.26 24.58
N ALA A 186 9.28 -7.82 24.22
CA ALA A 186 9.13 -9.22 23.82
C ALA A 186 9.57 -9.51 22.37
N GLY A 187 10.19 -8.54 21.68
CA GLY A 187 10.68 -8.68 20.31
C GLY A 187 9.57 -8.79 19.27
N PHE A 188 8.33 -8.41 19.62
CA PHE A 188 7.13 -8.66 18.81
C PHE A 188 6.26 -7.40 18.62
N VAL A 189 5.60 -7.30 17.46
CA VAL A 189 4.57 -6.28 17.15
C VAL A 189 3.58 -6.80 16.11
N ASN A 190 2.29 -6.47 16.25
CA ASN A 190 1.26 -6.78 15.25
C ASN A 190 0.99 -5.57 14.34
N VAL A 191 0.89 -5.81 13.03
CA VAL A 191 0.55 -4.79 12.02
C VAL A 191 -0.74 -5.16 11.29
N ARG A 192 -1.74 -4.28 11.31
CA ARG A 192 -3.03 -4.48 10.65
C ARG A 192 -2.93 -4.17 9.15
N VAL A 193 -3.25 -5.13 8.29
CA VAL A 193 -3.24 -4.98 6.82
C VAL A 193 -4.58 -5.33 6.19
N ALA A 194 -4.88 -4.72 5.03
CA ALA A 194 -6.14 -4.91 4.30
C ALA A 194 -5.88 -5.06 2.78
N PRO A 195 -5.18 -6.13 2.34
CA PRO A 195 -4.88 -6.32 0.92
C PRO A 195 -6.16 -6.48 0.11
N ARG A 196 -6.17 -5.87 -1.08
CA ARG A 196 -7.30 -5.86 -2.03
C ARG A 196 -7.08 -6.76 -3.26
N VAL A 197 -5.96 -7.47 -3.27
CA VAL A 197 -5.44 -8.39 -4.29
C VAL A 197 -4.49 -9.36 -3.60
N ASP A 198 -4.18 -10.48 -4.24
CA ASP A 198 -3.18 -11.43 -3.75
C ASP A 198 -1.84 -10.71 -3.54
N SER A 199 -1.18 -10.97 -2.41
CA SER A 199 -0.15 -10.07 -1.90
C SER A 199 1.00 -10.81 -1.23
N ARG A 200 2.22 -10.29 -1.43
CA ARG A 200 3.46 -10.83 -0.86
C ARG A 200 4.09 -9.80 0.05
N TRP A 201 4.49 -10.22 1.25
CA TRP A 201 4.92 -9.37 2.36
C TRP A 201 6.26 -9.84 2.91
N ARG A 202 7.08 -8.93 3.41
CA ARG A 202 8.26 -9.26 4.24
C ARG A 202 8.49 -8.21 5.31
N ALA A 203 9.05 -8.65 6.43
CA ALA A 203 9.57 -7.79 7.48
C ALA A 203 11.07 -7.56 7.26
N VAL A 204 11.53 -6.35 7.54
CA VAL A 204 12.93 -5.93 7.45
C VAL A 204 13.26 -5.17 8.73
N SER A 205 14.00 -5.77 9.65
CA SER A 205 14.55 -5.01 10.77
C SER A 205 15.52 -3.95 10.25
N LEU A 206 15.63 -2.82 10.95
CA LEU A 206 16.57 -1.76 10.57
C LEU A 206 17.96 -1.94 11.20
N GLY A 207 18.10 -2.88 12.13
CA GLY A 207 19.27 -3.01 12.99
C GLY A 207 19.22 -2.08 14.20
N ALA A 208 20.06 -2.38 15.18
CA ALA A 208 20.40 -1.56 16.34
C ALA A 208 21.90 -1.77 16.62
N PRO A 209 22.58 -0.92 17.43
CA PRO A 209 24.03 -1.01 17.61
C PRO A 209 24.52 -2.39 18.08
N TRP A 210 23.72 -3.08 18.90
CA TRP A 210 24.02 -4.42 19.42
C TRP A 210 23.34 -5.57 18.65
N ALA A 211 22.50 -5.29 17.65
CA ALA A 211 21.66 -6.28 16.98
C ALA A 211 21.61 -6.05 15.46
N ALA A 212 22.23 -6.97 14.71
CA ALA A 212 22.39 -6.87 13.27
C ALA A 212 21.04 -6.82 12.53
N ARG A 213 21.04 -6.23 11.34
CA ARG A 213 19.88 -6.17 10.45
C ARG A 213 19.59 -7.52 9.80
N SER A 214 18.32 -7.91 9.75
CA SER A 214 17.85 -9.12 9.05
C SER A 214 16.54 -8.89 8.28
N VAL A 215 16.20 -9.84 7.40
CA VAL A 215 15.05 -9.80 6.50
C VAL A 215 14.31 -11.13 6.63
N SER A 216 12.98 -11.09 6.71
CA SER A 216 12.17 -12.30 6.79
C SER A 216 12.05 -13.03 5.45
N THR A 217 11.62 -14.29 5.53
CA THR A 217 10.97 -14.98 4.41
C THR A 217 9.75 -14.20 3.90
N THR A 218 9.29 -14.52 2.69
CA THR A 218 8.08 -13.91 2.12
C THR A 218 6.82 -14.58 2.68
N HIS A 219 5.96 -13.80 3.32
CA HIS A 219 4.59 -14.20 3.66
C HIS A 219 3.65 -13.92 2.49
N VAL A 220 2.78 -14.86 2.15
CA VAL A 220 1.79 -14.71 1.08
C VAL A 220 0.39 -14.62 1.70
N ILE A 221 -0.43 -13.70 1.19
CA ILE A 221 -1.84 -13.59 1.56
C ILE A 221 -2.68 -13.56 0.28
N ASP A 222 -3.45 -14.61 0.06
CA ASP A 222 -4.43 -14.72 -1.01
C ASP A 222 -5.66 -13.88 -0.67
N ASN A 223 -6.15 -13.10 -1.64
CA ASN A 223 -7.36 -12.31 -1.50
C ASN A 223 -8.54 -13.15 -2.02
N LEU A 224 -9.56 -13.33 -1.20
CA LEU A 224 -10.73 -14.17 -1.53
C LEU A 224 -11.98 -13.30 -1.75
N PRO A 225 -12.89 -13.65 -2.67
CA PRO A 225 -14.08 -12.85 -2.93
C PRO A 225 -15.06 -12.84 -1.74
N SER A 226 -15.58 -11.65 -1.41
CA SER A 226 -16.61 -11.45 -0.36
C SER A 226 -18.04 -11.76 -0.80
N GLY A 227 -18.21 -12.30 -2.01
CA GLY A 227 -19.48 -12.76 -2.57
C GLY A 227 -19.29 -14.06 -3.36
N VAL A 228 -20.37 -14.79 -3.58
CA VAL A 228 -20.33 -16.11 -4.25
C VAL A 228 -20.05 -15.94 -5.74
N PRO A 229 -18.97 -16.54 -6.31
CA PRO A 229 -18.69 -16.56 -7.74
C PRO A 229 -19.84 -17.15 -8.58
N VAL A 230 -19.80 -16.96 -9.90
CA VAL A 230 -20.77 -17.53 -10.84
C VAL A 230 -20.23 -18.84 -11.40
N ALA A 231 -20.73 -19.96 -10.87
CA ALA A 231 -20.54 -21.27 -11.48
C ALA A 231 -21.35 -21.37 -12.77
N LEU A 232 -20.67 -21.46 -13.92
CA LEU A 232 -21.28 -21.75 -15.22
C LEU A 232 -21.01 -23.21 -15.61
N PRO A 233 -21.90 -23.87 -16.37
CA PRO A 233 -21.62 -25.19 -16.93
C PRO A 233 -20.30 -25.19 -17.73
N ALA A 234 -19.54 -26.28 -17.67
CA ALA A 234 -18.26 -26.40 -18.40
C ALA A 234 -18.41 -26.22 -19.92
N THR A 235 -19.59 -26.53 -20.48
CA THR A 235 -19.95 -26.35 -21.89
C THR A 235 -20.45 -24.94 -22.24
N ALA A 236 -20.51 -24.01 -21.28
CA ALA A 236 -20.91 -22.62 -21.53
C ALA A 236 -19.77 -21.85 -22.21
N PRO A 237 -19.99 -21.23 -23.39
CA PRO A 237 -18.92 -20.53 -24.10
C PRO A 237 -18.53 -19.26 -23.34
N ARG A 238 -17.23 -18.91 -23.37
CA ARG A 238 -16.69 -17.69 -22.78
C ARG A 238 -16.84 -16.50 -23.75
N PRO A 239 -16.92 -15.24 -23.26
CA PRO A 239 -16.89 -14.05 -24.10
C PRO A 239 -15.71 -14.06 -25.08
N ARG A 240 -15.96 -13.64 -26.33
CA ARG A 240 -14.93 -13.61 -27.40
C ARG A 240 -13.93 -12.48 -27.24
N ILE A 241 -14.26 -11.45 -26.46
CA ILE A 241 -13.38 -10.33 -26.16
C ILE A 241 -13.10 -10.34 -24.66
N ALA A 242 -11.83 -10.51 -24.31
CA ALA A 242 -11.37 -10.33 -22.94
C ALA A 242 -11.34 -8.84 -22.58
N LEU A 243 -11.67 -8.52 -21.33
CA LEU A 243 -11.54 -7.18 -20.77
C LEU A 243 -10.59 -7.22 -19.57
N PRO A 244 -9.83 -6.15 -19.30
CA PRO A 244 -9.09 -6.04 -18.05
C PRO A 244 -10.06 -6.07 -16.86
N ALA A 245 -9.55 -6.39 -15.67
CA ALA A 245 -10.37 -6.37 -14.47
C ALA A 245 -10.72 -4.92 -14.10
N GLN A 246 -12.00 -4.65 -13.76
CA GLN A 246 -12.40 -3.33 -13.29
C GLN A 246 -11.81 -3.02 -11.91
N PRO A 247 -11.66 -1.73 -11.53
CA PRO A 247 -11.22 -1.36 -10.19
C PRO A 247 -12.12 -1.98 -9.12
N ARG A 248 -11.54 -2.32 -7.97
CA ARG A 248 -12.29 -2.74 -6.79
C ARG A 248 -13.30 -1.67 -6.37
N ALA A 249 -14.38 -2.09 -5.70
CA ALA A 249 -15.40 -1.20 -5.18
C ALA A 249 -14.85 -0.16 -4.20
N ARG A 250 -15.55 0.97 -4.10
CA ARG A 250 -15.25 2.06 -3.18
C ARG A 250 -16.46 2.35 -2.30
N GLY A 251 -16.26 2.49 -0.99
CA GLY A 251 -17.31 2.77 -0.02
C GLY A 251 -18.32 1.63 0.17
N ALA A 252 -19.18 1.78 1.17
CA ALA A 252 -20.19 0.80 1.53
C ALA A 252 -21.28 0.65 0.44
N GLY A 253 -21.86 -0.56 0.37
CA GLY A 253 -23.03 -0.83 -0.47
C GLY A 253 -22.81 -0.57 -1.97
N PRO A 254 -23.87 -0.24 -2.73
CA PRO A 254 -23.76 0.07 -4.16
C PRO A 254 -23.07 1.41 -4.44
N ASN A 255 -23.05 2.35 -3.49
CA ASN A 255 -22.46 3.70 -3.64
C ASN A 255 -22.70 4.34 -5.04
N PRO A 256 -23.96 4.57 -5.46
CA PRO A 256 -24.27 5.15 -6.77
C PRO A 256 -23.96 6.65 -6.81
N ILE A 257 -22.95 7.05 -7.59
CA ILE A 257 -22.57 8.45 -7.81
C ILE A 257 -23.01 8.87 -9.21
N ILE A 258 -23.98 9.78 -9.29
CA ILE A 258 -24.46 10.37 -10.55
C ILE A 258 -23.82 11.75 -10.74
N SER A 259 -23.26 12.01 -11.92
CA SER A 259 -22.48 13.22 -12.20
C SER A 259 -22.69 13.75 -13.63
N ARG A 260 -22.36 15.03 -13.86
CA ARG A 260 -22.20 15.60 -15.22
C ARG A 260 -21.01 14.89 -15.91
N LEU A 261 -21.01 14.82 -17.24
CA LEU A 261 -19.87 14.29 -17.99
C LEU A 261 -18.69 15.29 -17.92
N SER A 262 -17.55 14.86 -17.37
CA SER A 262 -16.31 15.63 -17.41
C SER A 262 -15.73 15.68 -18.83
N ASP A 263 -14.85 16.63 -19.11
CA ASP A 263 -14.35 16.89 -20.47
C ASP A 263 -13.55 15.72 -21.03
N GLY A 264 -12.76 15.02 -20.21
CA GLY A 264 -12.09 13.78 -20.62
C GLY A 264 -13.06 12.64 -20.96
N VAL A 265 -14.17 12.51 -20.22
CA VAL A 265 -15.24 11.54 -20.52
C VAL A 265 -15.97 11.92 -21.81
N TRP A 266 -16.27 13.21 -21.99
CA TRP A 266 -16.93 13.70 -23.19
C TRP A 266 -16.07 13.52 -24.43
N ARG A 267 -14.78 13.91 -24.37
CA ARG A 267 -13.82 13.73 -25.47
C ARG A 267 -13.66 12.27 -25.89
N SER A 268 -13.75 11.30 -24.99
CA SER A 268 -13.70 9.87 -25.38
C SER A 268 -14.99 9.37 -26.04
N MET A 269 -16.13 10.04 -25.82
CA MET A 269 -17.42 9.68 -26.44
C MET A 269 -17.62 10.29 -27.84
N VAL A 270 -17.08 11.48 -28.10
CA VAL A 270 -17.20 12.17 -29.40
C VAL A 270 -16.48 11.36 -30.49
N GLY A 271 -17.17 11.13 -31.61
CA GLY A 271 -16.70 10.24 -32.68
C GLY A 271 -16.78 8.75 -32.34
N ARG A 272 -17.45 8.40 -31.22
CA ARG A 272 -17.66 7.02 -30.76
C ARG A 272 -19.13 6.80 -30.39
N SER A 273 -19.48 6.87 -29.10
CA SER A 273 -20.87 6.73 -28.64
C SER A 273 -21.71 8.00 -28.85
N TRP A 274 -21.10 9.10 -29.26
CA TRP A 274 -21.77 10.36 -29.63
C TRP A 274 -21.16 10.98 -30.90
N HIS A 275 -21.98 11.55 -31.76
CA HIS A 275 -21.59 12.28 -32.97
C HIS A 275 -22.60 13.39 -33.32
N ARG A 276 -22.29 14.24 -34.32
CA ARG A 276 -23.25 15.22 -34.86
C ARG A 276 -24.48 14.51 -35.40
N GLY A 277 -25.69 14.92 -34.99
CA GLY A 277 -26.96 14.26 -35.35
C GLY A 277 -27.54 13.34 -34.26
N CYS A 278 -26.87 13.19 -33.12
CA CYS A 278 -27.43 12.52 -31.94
C CYS A 278 -28.52 13.38 -31.27
N PRO A 279 -29.63 12.78 -30.80
CA PRO A 279 -30.78 13.52 -30.28
C PRO A 279 -30.57 14.04 -28.84
N VAL A 280 -29.52 13.60 -28.15
CA VAL A 280 -29.18 14.04 -26.79
C VAL A 280 -27.76 14.60 -26.79
N GLY A 281 -27.64 15.91 -26.50
CA GLY A 281 -26.35 16.58 -26.30
C GLY A 281 -25.77 16.33 -24.90
N ARG A 282 -24.53 16.80 -24.66
CA ARG A 282 -23.79 16.62 -23.39
C ARG A 282 -24.60 17.02 -22.15
N SER A 283 -25.38 18.09 -22.23
CA SER A 283 -26.25 18.60 -21.16
C SER A 283 -27.36 17.63 -20.75
N GLY A 284 -27.84 16.79 -21.67
CA GLY A 284 -28.87 15.77 -21.45
C GLY A 284 -28.35 14.43 -20.93
N LEU A 285 -27.03 14.22 -20.86
CA LEU A 285 -26.41 12.96 -20.42
C LEU A 285 -25.78 13.06 -19.02
N ARG A 286 -25.76 11.94 -18.30
CA ARG A 286 -25.11 11.81 -16.97
C ARG A 286 -24.29 10.53 -16.91
N MET A 287 -23.20 10.59 -16.16
CA MET A 287 -22.42 9.43 -15.75
C MET A 287 -23.04 8.87 -14.46
N LEU A 288 -23.24 7.55 -14.39
CA LEU A 288 -23.38 6.79 -13.15
C LEU A 288 -22.09 6.00 -12.92
N ARG A 289 -21.52 6.13 -11.73
CA ARG A 289 -20.52 5.21 -11.20
C ARG A 289 -21.12 4.44 -10.02
N ILE A 290 -21.03 3.12 -10.03
CA ILE A 290 -21.70 2.26 -9.04
C ILE A 290 -20.84 1.04 -8.71
N ASN A 291 -20.97 0.49 -7.52
CA ASN A 291 -20.40 -0.80 -7.15
C ASN A 291 -21.32 -1.92 -7.66
N TYR A 292 -20.77 -3.00 -8.20
CA TYR A 292 -21.49 -4.20 -8.62
C TYR A 292 -20.71 -5.46 -8.19
N TRP A 293 -21.38 -6.61 -8.14
CA TRP A 293 -20.73 -7.92 -7.94
C TRP A 293 -20.30 -8.49 -9.28
N ASP A 294 -19.02 -8.81 -9.45
CA ASP A 294 -18.54 -9.48 -10.67
C ASP A 294 -18.76 -11.01 -10.64
N TYR A 295 -18.46 -11.67 -11.76
CA TYR A 295 -18.64 -13.12 -11.88
C TYR A 295 -17.62 -13.93 -11.07
N SER A 296 -16.50 -13.34 -10.62
CA SER A 296 -15.58 -13.95 -9.66
C SER A 296 -15.94 -13.63 -8.20
N GLY A 297 -17.11 -13.04 -7.94
CA GLY A 297 -17.67 -12.83 -6.60
C GLY A 297 -17.16 -11.57 -5.89
N TYR A 298 -16.37 -10.73 -6.56
CA TYR A 298 -15.81 -9.52 -5.97
C TYR A 298 -16.69 -8.29 -6.20
N ARG A 299 -16.53 -7.29 -5.32
CA ARG A 299 -17.12 -5.96 -5.54
C ARG A 299 -16.22 -5.13 -6.47
N ARG A 300 -16.78 -4.68 -7.61
CA ARG A 300 -16.11 -3.87 -8.65
C ARG A 300 -16.79 -2.53 -8.84
N ARG A 301 -16.09 -1.56 -9.45
CA ARG A 301 -16.61 -0.22 -9.78
C ARG A 301 -16.92 -0.10 -11.28
N GLY A 302 -18.21 0.05 -11.60
CA GLY A 302 -18.74 0.22 -12.95
C GLY A 302 -18.91 1.67 -13.39
N GLU A 303 -18.97 1.90 -14.70
CA GLU A 303 -19.31 3.17 -15.35
C GLU A 303 -20.38 2.95 -16.44
N ILE A 304 -21.53 3.64 -16.35
CA ILE A 304 -22.45 3.81 -17.49
C ILE A 304 -22.77 5.29 -17.72
N VAL A 305 -23.07 5.63 -18.97
CA VAL A 305 -23.63 6.93 -19.35
C VAL A 305 -25.07 6.72 -19.80
N ALA A 306 -26.00 7.57 -19.35
CA ALA A 306 -27.41 7.50 -19.75
C ALA A 306 -28.09 8.89 -19.71
N GLY A 307 -29.35 8.97 -20.15
CA GLY A 307 -30.13 10.20 -20.15
C GLY A 307 -30.42 10.71 -18.74
N ALA A 308 -30.31 12.02 -18.52
CA ALA A 308 -30.47 12.66 -17.21
C ALA A 308 -31.85 12.41 -16.56
N VAL A 309 -32.87 12.19 -17.39
CA VAL A 309 -34.25 11.86 -16.99
C VAL A 309 -34.42 10.44 -16.43
N VAL A 310 -33.55 9.49 -16.79
CA VAL A 310 -33.68 8.05 -16.49
C VAL A 310 -32.49 7.43 -15.73
N ILE A 311 -31.33 8.10 -15.69
CA ILE A 311 -30.13 7.63 -14.97
C ILE A 311 -30.44 7.26 -13.49
N ARG A 312 -31.41 7.93 -12.86
CA ARG A 312 -31.88 7.62 -11.49
C ARG A 312 -32.75 6.37 -11.38
N GLN A 313 -33.40 5.92 -12.46
CA GLN A 313 -34.08 4.61 -12.51
C GLN A 313 -33.04 3.49 -12.60
N MET A 314 -32.13 3.61 -13.55
CA MET A 314 -30.99 2.67 -13.74
C MET A 314 -30.16 2.54 -12.46
N ALA A 315 -29.82 3.65 -11.79
CA ALA A 315 -29.05 3.63 -10.55
C ALA A 315 -29.75 2.87 -9.41
N ARG A 316 -31.08 2.97 -9.30
CA ARG A 316 -31.86 2.21 -8.30
C ARG A 316 -31.93 0.73 -8.67
N ALA A 317 -32.23 0.41 -9.93
CA ALA A 317 -32.29 -0.97 -10.41
C ALA A 317 -30.94 -1.72 -10.24
N LEU A 318 -29.82 -1.06 -10.54
CA LEU A 318 -28.49 -1.62 -10.33
C LEU A 318 -28.11 -1.70 -8.83
N SER A 319 -28.65 -0.82 -7.98
CA SER A 319 -28.51 -0.91 -6.51
C SER A 319 -29.30 -2.09 -5.93
N ASP A 320 -30.52 -2.35 -6.41
CA ASP A 320 -31.31 -3.54 -6.07
C ASP A 320 -30.60 -4.83 -6.53
N MET A 321 -30.00 -4.86 -7.73
CA MET A 321 -29.20 -6.00 -8.18
C MET A 321 -27.98 -6.24 -7.29
N TYR A 322 -27.29 -5.17 -6.89
CA TYR A 322 -26.18 -5.24 -5.93
C TYR A 322 -26.64 -5.82 -4.58
N ALA A 323 -27.77 -5.35 -4.05
CA ALA A 323 -28.32 -5.83 -2.78
C ALA A 323 -28.71 -7.32 -2.85
N ALA A 324 -29.31 -7.74 -3.97
CA ALA A 324 -29.66 -9.13 -4.25
C ALA A 324 -28.47 -10.03 -4.65
N LYS A 325 -27.22 -9.53 -4.60
CA LYS A 325 -25.99 -10.25 -5.01
C LYS A 325 -26.07 -10.86 -6.43
N LEU A 326 -26.80 -10.20 -7.33
CA LEU A 326 -26.98 -10.58 -8.74
C LEU A 326 -25.81 -10.04 -9.58
N PRO A 327 -24.93 -10.90 -10.13
CA PRO A 327 -23.69 -10.42 -10.73
C PRO A 327 -23.86 -9.75 -12.09
N ILE A 328 -22.97 -8.81 -12.35
CA ILE A 328 -22.79 -8.18 -13.66
C ILE A 328 -21.38 -8.55 -14.15
N ARG A 329 -21.27 -9.00 -15.41
CA ARG A 329 -20.01 -9.52 -15.96
C ARG A 329 -18.96 -8.42 -16.09
N SER A 330 -19.34 -7.32 -16.73
CA SER A 330 -18.57 -6.07 -16.80
C SER A 330 -19.52 -4.90 -17.04
N MET A 331 -19.08 -3.69 -16.69
CA MET A 331 -19.83 -2.44 -16.78
C MET A 331 -18.87 -1.30 -17.15
N TYR A 332 -18.47 -1.30 -18.42
CA TYR A 332 -17.68 -0.28 -19.09
C TYR A 332 -18.56 0.59 -20.00
N ARG A 333 -18.16 1.86 -20.15
CA ARG A 333 -18.73 2.77 -21.14
C ARG A 333 -18.47 2.24 -22.56
N VAL A 334 -19.50 2.21 -23.38
CA VAL A 334 -19.45 1.63 -24.73
C VAL A 334 -18.45 2.33 -25.66
N ASP A 335 -18.11 3.60 -25.43
CA ASP A 335 -17.09 4.32 -26.22
C ASP A 335 -15.68 3.72 -26.13
N ARG A 336 -15.40 2.91 -25.10
CA ARG A 336 -14.13 2.17 -24.98
C ARG A 336 -13.96 1.08 -26.06
N PHE A 337 -15.04 0.62 -26.69
CA PHE A 337 -15.01 -0.40 -27.74
C PHE A 337 -14.71 0.15 -29.15
N GLY A 338 -14.51 1.45 -29.30
CA GLY A 338 -14.20 2.09 -30.59
C GLY A 338 -15.44 2.52 -31.37
N TRP A 339 -15.23 3.04 -32.58
CA TRP A 339 -16.29 3.40 -33.53
C TRP A 339 -16.54 2.26 -34.51
N SER A 340 -17.80 2.02 -34.86
CA SER A 340 -18.21 0.97 -35.79
C SER A 340 -19.07 1.55 -36.91
N ARG A 341 -18.54 1.53 -38.14
CA ARG A 341 -19.28 1.95 -39.35
C ARG A 341 -20.56 1.13 -39.57
N ARG A 342 -20.62 -0.11 -39.05
CA ARG A 342 -21.77 -1.02 -39.18
C ARG A 342 -23.02 -0.54 -38.43
N VAL A 343 -22.85 0.10 -37.28
CA VAL A 343 -23.96 0.64 -36.47
C VAL A 343 -23.99 2.18 -36.43
N ASN A 344 -23.00 2.85 -37.04
CA ASN A 344 -22.83 4.31 -36.98
C ASN A 344 -22.87 4.84 -35.54
N GLY A 345 -21.98 4.30 -34.71
CA GLY A 345 -21.88 4.60 -33.27
C GLY A 345 -20.69 3.86 -32.65
N ALA A 346 -20.71 3.68 -31.32
CA ALA A 346 -19.71 2.84 -30.67
C ALA A 346 -19.94 1.35 -30.99
N ASP A 347 -18.89 0.52 -31.00
CA ASP A 347 -19.00 -0.88 -31.41
C ASP A 347 -19.79 -1.75 -30.40
N ASP A 348 -21.08 -1.83 -30.70
CA ASP A 348 -22.08 -2.59 -29.98
C ASP A 348 -21.79 -4.10 -30.03
N TYR A 349 -21.31 -4.61 -31.17
CA TYR A 349 -21.00 -6.03 -31.33
C TYR A 349 -19.79 -6.45 -30.48
N ALA A 350 -18.78 -5.59 -30.38
CA ALA A 350 -17.63 -5.80 -29.50
C ALA A 350 -18.03 -5.70 -28.02
N SER A 351 -18.83 -4.70 -27.64
CA SER A 351 -19.41 -4.60 -26.28
C SER A 351 -20.23 -5.85 -25.93
N MET A 352 -21.10 -6.30 -26.85
CA MET A 352 -21.88 -7.52 -26.68
C MET A 352 -20.99 -8.75 -26.55
N ALA A 353 -19.98 -8.90 -27.42
CA ALA A 353 -19.05 -10.03 -27.45
C ALA A 353 -18.10 -10.11 -26.24
N ALA A 354 -17.90 -9.00 -25.53
CA ALA A 354 -17.20 -8.95 -24.24
C ALA A 354 -18.13 -9.26 -23.04
N GLY A 355 -19.44 -9.27 -23.24
CA GLY A 355 -20.41 -9.44 -22.15
C GLY A 355 -20.60 -8.18 -21.31
N ASN A 356 -20.56 -7.00 -21.94
CA ASN A 356 -20.51 -5.72 -21.25
C ASN A 356 -21.89 -5.04 -21.09
N THR A 357 -22.23 -4.70 -19.85
CA THR A 357 -23.39 -3.87 -19.51
C THR A 357 -23.18 -2.42 -19.94
N SER A 358 -24.11 -1.88 -20.74
CA SER A 358 -24.01 -0.52 -21.28
C SER A 358 -25.41 0.14 -21.43
N ALA A 359 -25.45 1.44 -21.70
CA ALA A 359 -26.71 2.19 -21.80
C ALA A 359 -26.73 3.14 -23.00
N PHE A 360 -26.19 4.36 -22.87
CA PHE A 360 -26.13 5.31 -23.98
C PHE A 360 -25.13 4.87 -25.06
N ASN A 361 -25.66 4.54 -26.24
CA ASN A 361 -24.93 4.45 -27.50
C ASN A 361 -25.76 5.18 -28.57
N CYS A 362 -25.28 6.31 -29.06
CA CYS A 362 -25.90 6.95 -30.22
C CYS A 362 -25.51 6.16 -31.48
N ARG A 363 -26.46 5.39 -31.98
CA ARG A 363 -26.27 4.47 -33.09
C ARG A 363 -27.58 4.18 -33.84
N TRP A 364 -27.45 3.58 -35.01
CA TRP A 364 -28.55 2.92 -35.69
C TRP A 364 -29.03 1.67 -34.92
N VAL A 365 -30.21 1.17 -35.27
CA VAL A 365 -30.68 -0.14 -34.80
C VAL A 365 -29.81 -1.24 -35.45
N VAL A 366 -29.67 -2.39 -34.80
CA VAL A 366 -28.67 -3.43 -35.12
C VAL A 366 -29.13 -4.30 -36.30
N GLY A 367 -29.23 -3.69 -37.47
CA GLY A 367 -29.64 -4.35 -38.72
C GLY A 367 -30.34 -3.43 -39.72
N ARG A 368 -30.84 -2.26 -39.30
CA ARG A 368 -31.45 -1.23 -40.16
C ARG A 368 -30.69 0.11 -40.08
N PRO A 369 -29.81 0.39 -41.05
CA PRO A 369 -29.24 1.73 -41.26
C PRO A 369 -30.31 2.83 -41.30
N GLY A 370 -29.96 4.03 -40.83
CA GLY A 370 -30.88 5.18 -40.77
C GLY A 370 -31.88 5.15 -39.62
N VAL A 371 -32.39 4.00 -39.20
CA VAL A 371 -33.31 3.88 -38.05
C VAL A 371 -32.54 4.10 -36.76
N ARG A 372 -32.97 5.05 -35.92
CA ARG A 372 -32.23 5.44 -34.70
C ARG A 372 -32.58 4.54 -33.50
N SER A 373 -31.56 3.96 -32.86
CA SER A 373 -31.71 3.10 -31.69
C SER A 373 -32.26 3.82 -30.46
N PRO A 374 -33.12 3.18 -29.63
CA PRO A 374 -33.52 3.65 -28.30
C PRO A 374 -32.33 4.04 -27.38
N HIS A 375 -31.17 3.38 -27.54
CA HIS A 375 -29.93 3.71 -26.84
C HIS A 375 -29.43 5.14 -27.13
N SER A 376 -29.78 5.71 -28.29
CA SER A 376 -29.42 7.08 -28.69
C SER A 376 -30.12 8.15 -27.87
N TYR A 377 -31.22 7.80 -27.17
CA TYR A 377 -31.89 8.66 -26.22
C TYR A 377 -31.39 8.44 -24.78
N GLY A 378 -30.44 7.51 -24.59
CA GLY A 378 -29.88 7.15 -23.29
C GLY A 378 -30.91 6.52 -22.35
N ARG A 379 -31.98 5.93 -22.88
CA ARG A 379 -33.06 5.31 -22.08
C ARG A 379 -32.93 3.81 -21.88
N SER A 380 -32.17 3.15 -22.74
CA SER A 380 -32.03 1.70 -22.72
C SER A 380 -30.83 1.28 -21.88
N LEU A 381 -30.88 0.06 -21.34
CA LEU A 381 -29.83 -0.57 -20.54
C LEU A 381 -29.72 -2.03 -20.98
N ASP A 382 -28.57 -2.40 -21.53
CA ASP A 382 -28.22 -3.79 -21.83
C ASP A 382 -27.52 -4.41 -20.62
N LEU A 383 -27.92 -5.62 -20.24
CA LEU A 383 -27.34 -6.34 -19.10
C LEU A 383 -26.80 -7.71 -19.50
N ASN A 384 -25.56 -8.00 -19.09
CA ASN A 384 -24.89 -9.31 -19.27
C ASN A 384 -25.11 -9.90 -20.68
N THR A 385 -24.79 -9.11 -21.70
CA THR A 385 -25.08 -9.34 -23.13
C THR A 385 -24.64 -10.69 -23.66
N TRP A 386 -23.57 -11.27 -23.09
CA TRP A 386 -23.07 -12.59 -23.47
C TRP A 386 -24.01 -13.71 -23.02
N GLU A 387 -24.53 -13.60 -21.80
CA GLU A 387 -25.51 -14.52 -21.21
C GLU A 387 -26.94 -14.26 -21.71
N ASN A 388 -27.22 -13.10 -22.31
CA ASN A 388 -28.57 -12.65 -22.66
C ASN A 388 -28.65 -12.12 -24.10
N PRO A 389 -28.41 -12.99 -25.11
CA PRO A 389 -28.31 -12.59 -26.50
C PRO A 389 -29.61 -12.01 -27.10
N TYR A 390 -29.41 -11.32 -28.23
CA TYR A 390 -30.43 -10.73 -29.10
C TYR A 390 -30.52 -11.52 -30.43
N ARG A 391 -31.73 -11.66 -30.98
CA ARG A 391 -32.01 -12.32 -32.26
C ARG A 391 -32.13 -11.30 -33.40
N SER A 392 -31.02 -11.07 -34.09
CA SER A 392 -31.00 -10.34 -35.36
C SER A 392 -31.47 -11.22 -36.54
N ARG A 393 -31.71 -10.61 -37.70
CA ARG A 393 -31.87 -11.30 -39.01
C ARG A 393 -30.79 -12.35 -39.30
N LEU A 394 -29.54 -12.08 -38.90
CA LEU A 394 -28.39 -12.97 -39.12
C LEU A 394 -28.23 -14.02 -38.01
N GLY A 395 -29.25 -14.19 -37.17
CA GLY A 395 -29.25 -15.10 -36.03
C GLY A 395 -28.88 -14.42 -34.70
N TRP A 396 -28.52 -15.27 -33.74
CA TRP A 396 -28.30 -14.87 -32.35
C TRP A 396 -26.91 -14.27 -32.12
N VAL A 397 -26.90 -13.07 -31.54
CA VAL A 397 -25.70 -12.31 -31.22
C VAL A 397 -25.69 -11.97 -29.72
N PRO A 398 -24.54 -12.06 -29.03
CA PRO A 398 -23.21 -12.37 -29.56
C PRO A 398 -22.93 -13.88 -29.76
N ASN A 399 -23.83 -14.76 -29.31
CA ASN A 399 -23.74 -16.22 -29.49
C ASN A 399 -25.12 -16.90 -29.54
N SER A 400 -25.17 -18.11 -30.10
CA SER A 400 -26.37 -18.95 -30.24
C SER A 400 -26.56 -20.02 -29.15
N TRP A 401 -25.69 -20.08 -28.14
CA TRP A 401 -25.72 -21.10 -27.09
C TRP A 401 -26.66 -20.74 -25.94
N TRP A 402 -26.62 -19.48 -25.50
CA TRP A 402 -27.44 -18.96 -24.41
C TRP A 402 -28.95 -18.80 -24.65
N PRO A 403 -29.52 -18.59 -25.87
CA PRO A 403 -30.93 -18.23 -26.03
C PRO A 403 -31.93 -19.21 -25.39
N ARG A 404 -31.66 -20.52 -25.46
CA ARG A 404 -32.51 -21.58 -24.88
C ARG A 404 -32.10 -22.01 -23.47
N ARG A 405 -31.19 -21.28 -22.81
CA ARG A 405 -30.62 -21.61 -21.50
C ARG A 405 -30.78 -20.45 -20.52
N SER A 406 -30.95 -20.76 -19.25
CA SER A 406 -31.10 -19.79 -18.15
C SER A 406 -30.12 -20.09 -17.01
N HIS A 407 -29.93 -19.12 -16.12
CA HIS A 407 -29.12 -19.25 -14.90
C HIS A 407 -29.66 -18.27 -13.85
N PRO A 408 -30.02 -18.71 -12.63
CA PRO A 408 -30.86 -17.98 -11.67
C PRO A 408 -30.29 -16.65 -11.14
N ARG A 409 -29.04 -16.31 -11.50
CA ARG A 409 -28.38 -15.05 -11.17
C ARG A 409 -28.01 -14.17 -12.38
N VAL A 410 -27.88 -14.73 -13.59
CA VAL A 410 -27.23 -14.02 -14.72
C VAL A 410 -27.86 -14.20 -16.11
N ALA A 411 -28.73 -15.20 -16.34
CA ALA A 411 -29.33 -15.45 -17.66
C ALA A 411 -30.84 -15.70 -17.54
N TRP A 412 -31.66 -14.77 -18.04
CA TRP A 412 -33.11 -14.75 -17.80
C TRP A 412 -33.96 -15.01 -19.04
N ARG A 413 -34.93 -15.91 -18.92
CA ARG A 413 -35.87 -16.27 -20.00
C ARG A 413 -37.35 -16.12 -19.59
N SER A 414 -37.63 -15.49 -18.45
CA SER A 414 -38.98 -15.24 -17.94
C SER A 414 -39.04 -13.94 -17.12
N ARG A 415 -40.23 -13.32 -17.10
CA ARG A 415 -40.53 -12.12 -16.30
C ARG A 415 -40.48 -12.36 -14.78
N THR A 416 -40.50 -13.61 -14.34
CA THR A 416 -40.33 -13.98 -12.92
C THR A 416 -38.89 -13.92 -12.43
N HIS A 417 -37.89 -13.87 -13.31
CA HIS A 417 -36.48 -13.86 -12.93
C HIS A 417 -36.12 -12.61 -12.08
N PRO A 418 -35.28 -12.73 -11.03
CA PRO A 418 -34.97 -11.61 -10.13
C PRO A 418 -34.54 -10.32 -10.83
N VAL A 419 -33.64 -10.39 -11.81
CA VAL A 419 -33.19 -9.23 -12.61
C VAL A 419 -34.37 -8.54 -13.31
N VAL A 420 -35.25 -9.29 -13.98
CA VAL A 420 -36.40 -8.72 -14.72
C VAL A 420 -37.41 -8.09 -13.77
N ARG A 421 -37.67 -8.72 -12.61
CA ARG A 421 -38.51 -8.16 -11.55
C ARG A 421 -37.92 -6.86 -10.98
N ILE A 422 -36.61 -6.79 -10.79
CA ILE A 422 -35.92 -5.57 -10.32
C ILE A 422 -36.06 -4.45 -11.36
N MET A 423 -35.76 -4.73 -12.63
CA MET A 423 -35.87 -3.74 -13.71
C MET A 423 -37.30 -3.18 -13.81
N ALA A 424 -38.30 -4.05 -13.79
CA ALA A 424 -39.71 -3.67 -13.82
C ALA A 424 -40.12 -2.76 -12.66
N ARG A 425 -39.69 -3.04 -11.42
CA ARG A 425 -39.99 -2.19 -10.24
C ARG A 425 -39.49 -0.75 -10.39
N HIS A 426 -38.37 -0.55 -11.08
CA HIS A 426 -37.76 0.77 -11.24
C HIS A 426 -38.14 1.49 -12.55
N GLY A 427 -39.07 0.93 -13.34
CA GLY A 427 -39.58 1.54 -14.57
C GLY A 427 -38.87 1.09 -15.86
N LEU A 428 -37.96 0.12 -15.78
CA LEU A 428 -37.26 -0.45 -16.93
C LEU A 428 -38.02 -1.65 -17.49
N ARG A 429 -38.63 -1.49 -18.67
CA ARG A 429 -39.46 -2.50 -19.31
C ARG A 429 -38.64 -3.51 -20.10
N TRP A 430 -38.83 -4.80 -19.82
CA TRP A 430 -38.36 -5.90 -20.66
C TRP A 430 -39.36 -6.15 -21.80
N SER A 431 -39.39 -5.20 -22.75
CA SER A 431 -40.37 -5.11 -23.83
C SER A 431 -40.26 -6.30 -24.80
N TYR A 432 -39.02 -6.66 -25.15
CA TYR A 432 -38.70 -7.64 -26.19
C TYR A 432 -38.57 -9.09 -25.69
N ALA A 433 -38.65 -9.31 -24.38
CA ALA A 433 -38.58 -10.63 -23.76
C ALA A 433 -37.38 -11.47 -24.26
N THR A 434 -37.59 -12.73 -24.66
CA THR A 434 -36.50 -13.65 -25.01
C THR A 434 -35.82 -13.37 -26.34
N SER A 435 -36.44 -12.61 -27.27
CA SER A 435 -35.85 -12.30 -28.58
C SER A 435 -34.87 -11.13 -28.55
N ASP A 436 -34.89 -10.30 -27.50
CA ASP A 436 -33.75 -9.46 -27.08
C ASP A 436 -33.67 -9.50 -25.55
N SER A 437 -32.91 -10.48 -25.05
CA SER A 437 -32.88 -10.76 -23.61
C SER A 437 -32.14 -9.68 -22.82
N GLN A 438 -31.08 -9.08 -23.37
CA GLN A 438 -30.23 -8.08 -22.72
C GLN A 438 -30.96 -6.75 -22.47
N HIS A 439 -31.85 -6.34 -23.36
CA HIS A 439 -32.34 -4.97 -23.46
C HIS A 439 -33.51 -4.64 -22.50
N PHE A 440 -33.34 -3.56 -21.73
CA PHE A 440 -34.41 -2.97 -20.93
C PHE A 440 -34.57 -1.47 -21.22
N ASP A 441 -35.82 -1.03 -21.44
CA ASP A 441 -36.13 0.38 -21.72
C ASP A 441 -36.67 1.11 -20.49
N ALA A 442 -35.92 2.09 -19.97
CA ALA A 442 -36.39 2.97 -18.90
C ALA A 442 -37.47 3.93 -19.43
N VAL A 443 -38.66 3.89 -18.81
CA VAL A 443 -39.79 4.76 -19.16
C VAL A 443 -39.90 5.88 -18.11
N PRO A 444 -39.77 7.17 -18.48
CA PRO A 444 -40.07 8.28 -17.57
C PRO A 444 -41.49 8.19 -17.02
N ARG A 445 -41.73 8.64 -15.78
CA ARG A 445 -43.11 8.77 -15.25
C ARG A 445 -43.90 9.71 -16.16
N GLY A 446 -45.07 9.26 -16.62
CA GLY A 446 -45.89 9.96 -17.63
C GLY A 446 -45.46 9.79 -19.09
N GLY A 447 -44.30 9.19 -19.37
CA GLY A 447 -43.80 8.98 -20.73
C GLY A 447 -44.45 7.79 -21.44
N ARG A 448 -44.79 7.94 -22.73
CA ARG A 448 -45.17 6.82 -23.60
C ARG A 448 -43.95 5.98 -23.97
N VAL A 449 -44.16 4.69 -24.22
CA VAL A 449 -43.11 3.84 -24.82
C VAL A 449 -43.00 4.21 -26.30
N ILE A 450 -41.84 4.71 -26.72
CA ILE A 450 -41.45 4.67 -28.14
C ILE A 450 -41.34 3.20 -28.52
N VAL A 451 -42.35 2.68 -29.21
CA VAL A 451 -42.29 1.46 -30.00
C VAL A 451 -41.91 1.89 -31.40
N VAL A 452 -40.81 1.37 -31.94
CA VAL A 452 -40.43 1.65 -33.35
C VAL A 452 -41.42 0.91 -34.26
N PRO A 453 -42.03 1.57 -35.26
CA PRO A 453 -42.93 0.90 -36.20
C PRO A 453 -42.24 -0.26 -36.95
N GLY A 454 -42.95 -1.37 -37.14
CA GLY A 454 -42.40 -2.56 -37.81
C GLY A 454 -41.55 -3.47 -36.90
N CYS A 455 -41.91 -3.59 -35.62
CA CYS A 455 -41.32 -4.52 -34.65
C CYS A 455 -42.41 -5.35 -33.96
N GLY A 456 -42.60 -6.60 -34.42
CA GLY A 456 -43.54 -7.56 -33.84
C GLY A 456 -42.86 -8.50 -32.83
N VAL A 457 -43.20 -9.80 -32.90
CA VAL A 457 -42.54 -10.85 -32.08
C VAL A 457 -41.05 -11.04 -32.42
N ALA A 458 -40.62 -10.60 -33.61
CA ALA A 458 -39.22 -10.34 -33.91
C ALA A 458 -38.88 -8.88 -33.56
N VAL A 459 -37.81 -8.71 -32.78
CA VAL A 459 -37.31 -7.40 -32.31
C VAL A 459 -36.89 -6.53 -33.48
N CYS A 460 -36.87 -5.22 -33.24
CA CYS A 460 -36.30 -4.25 -34.17
C CYS A 460 -34.83 -4.60 -34.50
N ASP A 461 -34.58 -5.19 -35.68
CA ASP A 461 -33.37 -4.87 -36.46
C ASP A 461 -33.28 -3.37 -36.77
#